data_AF-A0A2G9XRF5-F1
#
_entry.id   AF-A0A2G9XRF5-F1
#
_cell.length_a   1.000
_cell.length_b   1.000
_cell.length_c   1.000
_cell.angle_alpha   90.00
_cell.angle_beta   90.00
_cell.angle_gamma   90.00
#
_symmetry.space_group_name_H-M   'P 1'
#
loop_
_entity.id
_entity.type
_entity.pdbx_description
1 polymer ?
#
loop_
_entity_poly.entity_id
_entity_poly.type
_entity_poly.pdbx_seq_one_letter_code
_entity_poly.pdbx_strand_id
1 'polypeptide(L)'
;FLEKSEEPLSKITAERLGQRYEQREEILQFFNDLKTTMIIPMLSQKRLLGMIALGNKKSGELLVHEDMELLTTIANQAVTAIENAHAYEEIEKLNLELERKVAQRTASLRKTLEEKEKTQKQLVQSESLAAIGQLVAGAAHELNNPLASASSLIQSSLETISKAEKTGDDVADDLKFSLKELRRMRDIVKSLLDLSRQTQVYVEPVPVNVAIDDALRILYNQYKYLRVEIEKNYDENLPVVEGNFANLGQVFINVIKNALQALPNGVGRIILTTSYDSGKDSVAI
;
A
#
# COMPACT_ATOMS: atom_id res chain seq x y z
N PHE A 1 59.76 -15.25 6.44
CA PHE A 1 60.67 -15.60 5.32
C PHE A 1 59.89 -16.00 4.06
N LEU A 2 59.11 -17.08 4.11
CA LEU A 2 58.40 -17.65 2.95
C LEU A 2 57.46 -16.68 2.21
N GLU A 3 56.73 -15.83 2.95
CA GLU A 3 55.88 -14.78 2.36
C GLU A 3 56.67 -13.72 1.58
N LYS A 4 57.95 -13.50 1.92
CA LYS A 4 58.84 -12.57 1.22
C LYS A 4 59.59 -13.23 0.07
N SER A 5 59.93 -14.52 0.19
CA SER A 5 60.65 -15.25 -0.85
C SER A 5 59.72 -15.71 -1.97
N GLU A 6 58.44 -15.94 -1.68
CA GLU A 6 57.43 -16.50 -2.59
C GLU A 6 57.80 -17.88 -3.21
N GLU A 7 58.96 -18.42 -2.86
CA GLU A 7 59.51 -19.67 -3.37
C GLU A 7 59.54 -20.80 -2.32
N PRO A 8 59.48 -22.06 -2.76
CA PRO A 8 59.74 -23.21 -1.91
C PRO A 8 61.11 -23.16 -1.24
N LEU A 9 61.16 -23.56 0.03
CA LEU A 9 62.39 -23.61 0.81
C LEU A 9 62.80 -25.05 1.04
N SER A 10 63.99 -25.43 0.56
CA SER A 10 64.62 -26.70 0.93
C SER A 10 65.47 -26.52 2.18
N LYS A 11 65.63 -27.58 2.97
CA LYS A 11 66.52 -27.58 4.14
C LYS A 11 67.96 -27.23 3.76
N ILE A 12 68.45 -27.75 2.64
CA ILE A 12 69.80 -27.46 2.11
C ILE A 12 69.95 -25.97 1.77
N THR A 13 68.91 -25.38 1.16
CA THR A 13 68.89 -23.94 0.85
C THR A 13 68.85 -23.11 2.13
N ALA A 14 68.07 -23.52 3.13
CA ALA A 14 68.00 -22.87 4.43
C ALA A 14 69.34 -22.91 5.18
N GLU A 15 70.08 -24.02 5.10
CA GLU A 15 71.43 -24.16 5.68
C GLU A 15 72.44 -23.19 5.06
N ARG A 16 72.26 -22.87 3.77
CA ARG A 16 73.08 -21.94 2.98
C ARG A 16 72.67 -20.47 3.10
N LEU A 17 71.53 -20.15 3.74
CA LEU A 17 71.20 -18.77 4.08
C LEU A 17 72.33 -18.21 4.97
N GLY A 18 72.92 -17.09 4.58
CA GLY A 18 74.07 -16.52 5.28
C GLY A 18 73.76 -16.15 6.74
N GLN A 19 74.79 -15.99 7.58
CA GLN A 19 74.68 -15.66 9.02
C GLN A 19 73.94 -14.34 9.35
N ARG A 20 73.52 -13.58 8.33
CA ARG A 20 72.81 -12.30 8.46
C ARG A 20 71.30 -12.44 8.71
N TYR A 21 70.76 -13.65 8.67
CA TYR A 21 69.34 -13.91 8.95
C TYR A 21 69.18 -14.36 10.41
N GLU A 22 68.65 -13.47 11.25
CA GLU A 22 68.33 -13.75 12.66
C GLU A 22 67.44 -14.99 12.84
N GLN A 23 66.63 -15.33 11.83
CA GLN A 23 65.67 -16.45 11.86
C GLN A 23 66.22 -17.78 11.35
N ARG A 24 67.51 -17.88 10.98
CA ARG A 24 68.07 -19.09 10.35
C ARG A 24 67.98 -20.32 11.27
N GLU A 25 68.35 -20.18 12.54
CA GLU A 25 68.30 -21.30 13.49
C GLU A 25 66.85 -21.75 13.73
N GLU A 26 65.91 -20.82 13.87
CA GLU A 26 64.49 -21.11 14.02
C GLU A 26 63.93 -21.88 12.81
N ILE A 27 64.29 -21.47 11.59
CA ILE A 27 63.88 -22.16 10.36
C ILE A 27 64.45 -23.58 10.32
N LEU A 28 65.73 -23.77 10.62
CA LEU A 28 66.37 -25.09 10.61
C LEU A 28 65.81 -26.01 11.70
N GLN A 29 65.50 -25.44 12.86
CA GLN A 29 64.85 -26.16 13.95
C GLN A 29 63.44 -26.59 13.56
N PHE A 30 62.67 -25.73 12.89
CA PHE A 30 61.37 -26.07 12.34
C PHE A 30 61.42 -27.23 11.33
N PHE A 31 62.41 -27.25 10.43
CA PHE A 31 62.64 -28.40 9.53
C PHE A 31 62.93 -29.69 10.30
N ASN A 32 63.73 -29.62 11.37
CA ASN A 32 64.08 -30.78 12.20
C ASN A 32 62.88 -31.30 12.99
N ASP A 33 62.13 -30.41 13.64
CA ASP A 33 60.97 -30.74 14.48
C ASP A 33 59.88 -31.43 13.67
N LEU A 34 59.61 -30.91 12.47
CA LEU A 34 58.63 -31.50 11.55
C LEU A 34 59.18 -32.68 10.75
N LYS A 35 60.48 -33.02 10.88
CA LYS A 35 61.18 -34.04 10.08
C LYS A 35 60.96 -33.84 8.58
N THR A 36 61.05 -32.60 8.14
CA THR A 36 60.83 -32.20 6.75
C THR A 36 62.15 -31.84 6.09
N THR A 37 62.21 -32.04 4.78
CA THR A 37 63.32 -31.63 3.92
C THR A 37 62.94 -30.46 3.02
N MET A 38 61.65 -30.17 2.92
CA MET A 38 61.14 -29.12 2.05
C MET A 38 59.84 -28.52 2.55
N ILE A 39 59.68 -27.22 2.36
CA ILE A 39 58.47 -26.48 2.66
C ILE A 39 58.03 -25.74 1.40
N ILE A 40 56.77 -25.90 1.04
CA ILE A 40 56.16 -25.24 -0.10
C ILE A 40 55.14 -24.24 0.44
N PRO A 41 55.32 -22.94 0.20
CA PRO A 41 54.39 -21.94 0.69
C PRO A 41 53.07 -22.02 -0.06
N MET A 42 51.97 -21.83 0.67
CA MET A 42 50.63 -21.71 0.12
C MET A 42 50.25 -20.22 0.15
N LEU A 43 50.28 -19.57 -1.01
CA LEU A 43 50.14 -18.11 -1.14
C LEU A 43 48.84 -17.76 -1.90
N SER A 44 48.12 -16.74 -1.42
CA SER A 44 47.09 -16.03 -2.21
C SER A 44 47.42 -14.54 -2.21
N GLN A 45 47.47 -13.92 -3.40
CA GLN A 45 47.80 -12.49 -3.55
C GLN A 45 49.02 -12.04 -2.71
N LYS A 46 50.08 -12.85 -2.69
CA LYS A 46 51.32 -12.65 -1.90
C LYS A 46 51.18 -12.72 -0.38
N ARG A 47 50.03 -13.13 0.13
CA ARG A 47 49.80 -13.45 1.53
C ARG A 47 49.99 -14.94 1.78
N LEU A 48 50.79 -15.30 2.78
CA LEU A 48 50.98 -16.70 3.18
C LEU A 48 49.77 -17.19 3.98
N LEU A 49 49.01 -18.12 3.40
CA LEU A 49 47.85 -18.73 4.04
C LEU A 49 48.16 -20.06 4.71
N GLY A 50 49.24 -20.71 4.28
CA GLY A 50 49.70 -21.96 4.88
C GLY A 50 51.03 -22.42 4.30
N MET A 51 51.42 -23.64 4.64
CA MET A 51 52.60 -24.27 4.07
C MET A 51 52.41 -25.78 4.00
N ILE A 52 52.92 -26.40 2.94
CA ILE A 52 53.00 -27.85 2.79
C ILE A 52 54.41 -28.27 3.18
N ALA A 53 54.53 -29.04 4.25
CA ALA A 53 55.81 -29.56 4.71
C ALA A 53 56.00 -31.00 4.21
N LEU A 54 57.12 -31.25 3.53
CA LEU A 54 57.43 -32.51 2.88
C LEU A 54 58.66 -33.15 3.51
N GLY A 55 58.53 -34.43 3.85
CA GLY A 55 59.65 -35.27 4.24
C GLY A 55 60.37 -35.89 3.04
N ASN A 56 61.30 -36.79 3.32
CA ASN A 56 62.04 -37.50 2.29
C ASN A 56 61.13 -38.33 1.37
N LYS A 57 61.46 -38.35 0.08
CA LYS A 57 60.80 -39.20 -0.91
C LYS A 57 60.99 -40.67 -0.50
N LYS A 58 59.92 -41.47 -0.52
CA LYS A 58 59.98 -42.89 -0.14
C LYS A 58 60.89 -43.72 -1.06
N SER A 59 61.09 -43.28 -2.31
CA SER A 59 62.05 -43.90 -3.23
C SER A 59 63.51 -43.70 -2.82
N GLY A 60 63.80 -42.78 -1.90
CA GLY A 60 65.15 -42.38 -1.52
C GLY A 60 65.81 -41.38 -2.48
N GLU A 61 65.16 -41.06 -3.60
CA GLU A 61 65.63 -40.05 -4.56
C GLU A 61 65.44 -38.62 -4.04
N LEU A 62 66.24 -37.70 -4.56
CA LEU A 62 66.11 -36.28 -4.29
C LEU A 62 64.88 -35.71 -5.02
N LEU A 63 64.26 -34.69 -4.42
CA LEU A 63 63.19 -33.91 -5.05
C LEU A 63 63.79 -33.11 -6.20
N VAL A 64 63.28 -33.34 -7.41
CA VAL A 64 63.71 -32.66 -8.64
C VAL A 64 62.84 -31.41 -8.92
N HIS A 65 63.25 -30.58 -9.88
CA HIS A 65 62.53 -29.34 -10.20
C HIS A 65 61.07 -29.59 -10.63
N GLU A 66 60.82 -30.66 -11.37
CA GLU A 66 59.46 -31.04 -11.81
C GLU A 66 58.55 -31.40 -10.62
N ASP A 67 59.09 -32.06 -9.58
CA ASP A 67 58.36 -32.33 -8.34
C ASP A 67 57.97 -30.99 -7.67
N MET A 68 58.87 -30.00 -7.68
CA MET A 68 58.63 -28.66 -7.11
C MET A 68 57.51 -27.92 -7.81
N GLU A 69 57.55 -27.88 -9.14
CA GLU A 69 56.56 -27.18 -9.95
C GLU A 69 55.17 -27.79 -9.74
N LEU A 70 55.09 -29.12 -9.76
CA LEU A 70 53.84 -29.83 -9.50
C LEU A 70 53.29 -29.52 -8.10
N LEU A 71 54.12 -29.64 -7.07
CA LEU A 71 53.68 -29.43 -5.69
C LEU A 71 53.33 -27.96 -5.41
N THR A 72 54.04 -27.01 -6.03
CA THR A 72 53.71 -25.58 -5.98
C THR A 72 52.37 -25.32 -6.66
N THR A 73 52.11 -25.98 -7.80
CA THR A 73 50.81 -25.90 -8.49
C THR A 73 49.69 -26.42 -7.61
N ILE A 74 49.88 -27.57 -6.96
CA ILE A 74 48.91 -28.14 -6.03
C ILE A 74 48.70 -27.22 -4.82
N ALA A 75 49.76 -26.65 -4.26
CA ALA A 75 49.68 -25.71 -3.15
C ALA A 75 48.83 -24.48 -3.52
N ASN A 76 49.05 -23.90 -4.70
CA ASN A 76 48.27 -22.76 -5.18
C ASN A 76 46.81 -23.13 -5.45
N GLN A 77 46.54 -24.30 -6.06
CA GLN A 77 45.16 -24.77 -6.26
C GLN A 77 44.43 -25.04 -4.94
N ALA A 78 45.12 -25.61 -3.94
CA ALA A 78 44.56 -25.87 -2.62
C ALA A 78 44.22 -24.56 -1.90
N VAL A 79 45.05 -23.53 -2.03
CA VAL A 79 44.75 -22.18 -1.54
C VAL A 79 43.44 -21.66 -2.12
N THR A 80 43.32 -21.66 -3.45
CA THR A 80 42.11 -21.18 -4.13
C THR A 80 40.87 -21.96 -3.69
N ALA A 81 40.98 -23.28 -3.52
CA ALA A 81 39.88 -24.10 -3.04
C ALA A 81 39.45 -23.75 -1.61
N ILE A 82 40.40 -23.49 -0.71
CA ILE A 82 40.12 -23.10 0.68
C ILE A 82 39.47 -21.71 0.73
N GLU A 83 39.99 -20.73 -0.01
CA GLU A 83 39.40 -19.40 -0.08
C GLU A 83 37.97 -19.45 -0.63
N ASN A 84 37.75 -20.23 -1.69
CA ASN A 84 36.42 -20.42 -2.24
C ASN A 84 35.47 -21.05 -1.21
N ALA A 85 35.89 -22.11 -0.51
CA ALA A 85 35.07 -22.74 0.51
C ALA A 85 34.66 -21.75 1.62
N HIS A 86 35.60 -20.96 2.13
CA HIS A 86 35.31 -19.91 3.12
C HIS A 86 34.37 -18.83 2.57
N ALA A 87 34.58 -18.38 1.34
CA ALA A 87 33.70 -17.39 0.71
C ALA A 87 32.27 -17.93 0.56
N TYR A 88 32.10 -19.20 0.17
CA TYR A 88 30.79 -19.82 0.07
C TYR A 88 30.10 -19.94 1.43
N GLU A 89 30.82 -20.36 2.48
CA GLU A 89 30.26 -20.41 3.85
C GLU A 89 29.80 -19.03 4.34
N GLU A 90 30.55 -17.98 4.01
CA GLU A 90 30.21 -16.61 4.43
C GLU A 90 28.99 -16.07 3.67
N ILE A 91 28.89 -16.34 2.36
CA ILE A 91 27.70 -16.03 1.56
C ILE A 91 26.48 -16.77 2.11
N GLU A 92 26.59 -18.05 2.48
CA GLU A 92 25.49 -18.83 3.03
C GLU A 92 25.00 -18.25 4.36
N LYS A 93 25.93 -17.88 5.26
CA LYS A 93 25.60 -17.20 6.52
C LYS A 93 24.88 -15.87 6.29
N LEU A 94 25.38 -15.05 5.36
CA LEU A 94 24.78 -13.77 5.02
C LEU A 94 23.39 -13.94 4.42
N ASN A 95 23.18 -14.94 3.56
CA ASN A 95 21.86 -15.25 3.01
C ASN A 95 20.86 -15.64 4.11
N LEU A 96 21.24 -16.53 5.03
CA LEU A 96 20.39 -16.92 6.16
C LEU A 96 20.03 -15.73 7.06
N GLU A 97 20.98 -14.81 7.30
CA GLU A 97 20.72 -13.60 8.08
C GLU A 97 19.79 -12.64 7.33
N LEU A 98 19.99 -12.47 6.02
CA LEU A 98 19.17 -11.61 5.18
C LEU A 98 17.74 -12.13 5.11
N GLU A 99 17.53 -13.43 4.90
CA GLU A 99 16.22 -14.06 4.91
C GLU A 99 15.48 -13.84 6.23
N ARG A 100 16.17 -14.00 7.36
CA ARG A 100 15.60 -13.69 8.69
C ARG A 100 15.20 -12.23 8.81
N LYS A 101 16.05 -11.30 8.37
CA LYS A 101 15.74 -9.85 8.40
C LYS A 101 14.55 -9.51 7.49
N VAL A 102 14.46 -10.13 6.30
CA VAL A 102 13.35 -9.96 5.37
C VAL A 102 12.06 -10.47 6.00
N ALA A 103 12.07 -11.67 6.59
CA ALA A 103 10.90 -12.23 7.27
C ALA A 103 10.44 -11.35 8.44
N GLN A 104 11.37 -10.86 9.27
CA GLN A 104 11.07 -9.95 10.38
C GLN A 104 10.48 -8.62 9.89
N ARG A 105 11.10 -7.98 8.89
CA ARG A 105 10.59 -6.72 8.32
C ARG A 105 9.23 -6.89 7.68
N THR A 106 9.00 -7.98 6.97
CA THR A 106 7.72 -8.29 6.32
C THR A 106 6.62 -8.47 7.37
N ALA A 107 6.89 -9.20 8.46
CA ALA A 107 5.96 -9.36 9.57
C ALA A 107 5.64 -8.02 10.27
N SER A 108 6.66 -7.20 10.52
CA SER A 108 6.48 -5.88 11.11
C SER A 108 5.65 -4.95 10.22
N LEU A 109 5.93 -4.92 8.92
CA LEU A 109 5.21 -4.11 7.94
C LEU A 109 3.73 -4.51 7.89
N ARG A 110 3.45 -5.82 7.86
CA ARG A 110 2.07 -6.33 7.85
C ARG A 110 1.31 -5.87 9.09
N LYS A 111 1.92 -5.96 10.28
CA LYS A 111 1.32 -5.49 11.52
C LYS A 111 1.03 -3.98 11.48
N THR A 112 1.98 -3.17 11.01
CA THR A 112 1.79 -1.71 10.89
C THR A 112 0.69 -1.36 9.89
N LEU A 113 0.55 -2.11 8.79
CA LEU A 113 -0.55 -1.94 7.83
C LEU A 113 -1.90 -2.24 8.47
N GLU A 114 -2.03 -3.36 9.19
CA GLU A 114 -3.27 -3.74 9.89
C GLU A 114 -3.66 -2.68 10.94
N GLU A 115 -2.70 -2.16 11.71
CA GLU A 115 -2.93 -1.08 12.67
C GLU A 115 -3.37 0.23 11.97
N LYS A 116 -2.70 0.59 10.87
CA LYS A 116 -3.04 1.78 10.07
C LYS A 116 -4.46 1.70 9.50
N GLU A 117 -4.84 0.57 8.91
CA GLU A 117 -6.19 0.35 8.38
C GLU A 117 -7.26 0.45 9.47
N LYS A 118 -6.98 -0.11 10.65
CA LYS A 118 -7.89 -0.02 11.80
C LYS A 118 -8.08 1.42 12.26
N THR A 119 -6.99 2.18 12.41
CA THR A 119 -7.07 3.59 12.80
C THR A 119 -7.78 4.43 11.75
N GLN A 120 -7.54 4.19 10.46
CA GLN A 120 -8.23 4.90 9.38
C GLN A 120 -9.74 4.64 9.40
N LYS A 121 -10.18 3.38 9.61
CA LYS A 121 -11.59 3.05 9.77
C LYS A 121 -12.23 3.76 10.97
N GLN A 122 -11.50 3.85 12.09
CA GLN A 122 -11.96 4.59 13.27
C GLN A 122 -12.07 6.09 13.02
N LEU A 123 -11.11 6.69 12.31
CA LEU A 123 -11.14 8.11 11.94
C LEU A 123 -12.34 8.42 11.05
N VAL A 124 -12.56 7.63 10.00
CA VAL A 124 -13.72 7.80 9.09
C VAL A 124 -15.04 7.69 9.87
N GLN A 125 -15.15 6.72 10.79
CA GLN A 125 -16.34 6.61 11.65
C GLN A 125 -16.51 7.82 12.58
N SER A 126 -15.42 8.30 13.19
CA SER A 126 -15.44 9.46 14.08
C SER A 126 -15.83 10.74 13.34
N GLU A 127 -15.27 10.95 12.15
CA GLU A 127 -15.60 12.09 11.28
C GLU A 127 -17.05 12.03 10.81
N SER A 128 -17.52 10.84 10.41
CA SER A 128 -18.91 10.59 10.07
C SER A 128 -19.85 10.91 11.24
N LEU A 129 -19.55 10.44 12.46
CA LEU A 129 -20.34 10.74 13.65
C LEU A 129 -20.35 12.23 14.00
N ALA A 130 -19.22 12.92 13.87
CA ALA A 130 -19.14 14.36 14.09
C ALA A 130 -19.98 15.15 13.07
N ALA A 131 -19.89 14.79 11.79
CA ALA A 131 -20.70 15.37 10.71
C ALA A 131 -22.20 15.10 10.92
N ILE A 132 -22.57 13.87 11.26
CA ILE A 132 -23.94 13.51 11.65
C ILE A 132 -24.38 14.34 12.86
N GLY A 133 -23.52 14.53 13.87
CA GLY A 133 -23.81 15.34 15.04
C GLY A 133 -24.15 16.80 14.70
N GLN A 134 -23.35 17.44 13.83
CA GLN A 134 -23.62 18.79 13.34
C GLN A 134 -24.90 18.85 12.51
N LEU A 135 -25.13 17.86 11.65
CA LEU A 135 -26.35 17.78 10.85
C LEU A 135 -27.58 17.53 11.71
N VAL A 136 -27.51 16.72 12.76
CA VAL A 136 -28.61 16.50 13.71
C VAL A 136 -28.95 17.79 14.45
N ALA A 137 -27.95 18.58 14.86
CA ALA A 137 -28.18 19.88 15.48
C ALA A 137 -28.85 20.88 14.52
N GLY A 138 -28.37 20.95 13.26
CA GLY A 138 -28.97 21.79 12.21
C GLY A 138 -30.38 21.33 11.84
N ALA A 139 -30.57 20.02 11.67
CA ALA A 139 -31.85 19.42 11.37
C ALA A 139 -32.84 19.56 12.53
N ALA A 140 -32.40 19.49 13.79
CA ALA A 140 -33.28 19.76 14.92
C ALA A 140 -33.86 21.18 14.83
N HIS A 141 -33.04 22.15 14.44
CA HIS A 141 -33.51 23.51 14.19
C HIS A 141 -34.47 23.59 12.99
N GLU A 142 -34.12 22.94 11.87
CA GLU A 142 -34.97 22.90 10.67
C GLU A 142 -36.25 22.07 10.82
N LEU A 143 -36.32 21.12 11.75
CA LEU A 143 -37.52 20.36 12.11
C LEU A 143 -38.40 21.15 13.07
N ASN A 144 -37.80 21.87 14.02
CA ASN A 144 -38.56 22.70 14.97
C ASN A 144 -39.34 23.82 14.27
N ASN A 145 -38.82 24.38 13.17
CA ASN A 145 -39.48 25.46 12.42
C ASN A 145 -40.84 25.08 11.79
N PRO A 146 -40.92 24.04 10.93
CA PRO A 146 -42.19 23.54 10.41
C PRO A 146 -43.08 22.99 11.54
N LEU A 147 -42.51 22.47 12.64
CA LEU A 147 -43.28 21.94 13.77
C LEU A 147 -43.99 23.06 14.52
N ALA A 148 -43.28 24.15 14.81
CA ALA A 148 -43.86 25.34 15.40
C ALA A 148 -44.93 25.95 14.48
N SER A 149 -44.67 26.00 13.17
CA SER A 149 -45.62 26.52 12.17
C SER A 149 -46.91 25.70 12.11
N ALA A 150 -46.80 24.36 11.98
CA ALA A 150 -47.95 23.46 11.97
C ALA A 150 -48.71 23.50 13.31
N SER A 151 -47.99 23.50 14.44
CA SER A 151 -48.61 23.56 15.77
C SER A 151 -49.36 24.88 16.00
N SER A 152 -48.78 26.00 15.56
CA SER A 152 -49.39 27.32 15.68
C SER A 152 -50.65 27.45 14.82
N LEU A 153 -50.62 26.97 13.58
CA LEU A 153 -51.79 26.99 12.69
C LEU A 153 -52.92 26.08 13.19
N ILE A 154 -52.58 24.91 13.72
CA ILE A 154 -53.55 24.01 14.36
C ILE A 154 -54.16 24.66 15.60
N GLN A 155 -53.35 25.26 16.48
CA GLN A 155 -53.82 25.97 17.68
C GLN A 155 -54.71 27.16 17.32
N SER A 156 -54.28 28.01 16.39
CA SER A 156 -55.05 29.16 15.93
C SER A 156 -56.37 28.73 15.32
N SER A 157 -56.37 27.72 14.44
CA SER A 157 -57.60 27.18 13.84
C SER A 157 -58.55 26.64 14.91
N LEU A 158 -58.05 25.91 15.92
CA LEU A 158 -58.87 25.38 17.01
C LEU A 158 -59.51 26.49 17.84
N GLU A 159 -58.75 27.54 18.17
CA GLU A 159 -59.26 28.72 18.87
C GLU A 159 -60.34 29.45 18.07
N THR A 160 -60.13 29.66 16.76
CA THR A 160 -61.08 30.38 15.91
C THR A 160 -62.36 29.58 15.63
N ILE A 161 -62.26 28.26 15.49
CA ILE A 161 -63.42 27.34 15.41
C ILE A 161 -64.23 27.39 16.70
N SER A 162 -63.57 27.38 17.87
CA SER A 162 -64.24 27.46 19.17
C SER A 162 -65.01 28.76 19.38
N LYS A 163 -64.59 29.85 18.71
CA LYS A 163 -65.24 31.16 18.72
C LYS A 163 -66.23 31.37 17.55
N ALA A 164 -66.39 30.38 16.67
CA ALA A 164 -67.21 30.45 15.45
C ALA A 164 -66.83 31.58 14.47
N GLU A 165 -65.56 31.99 14.46
CA GLU A 165 -65.05 33.15 13.70
C GLU A 165 -64.49 32.79 12.30
N LYS A 166 -64.41 31.49 11.94
CA LYS A 166 -63.88 31.00 10.66
C LYS A 166 -64.86 30.12 9.91
N THR A 167 -64.81 30.16 8.58
CA THR A 167 -65.56 29.24 7.71
C THR A 167 -64.82 27.89 7.58
N GLY A 168 -65.53 26.84 7.18
CA GLY A 168 -64.94 25.50 7.02
C GLY A 168 -63.78 25.45 6.00
N ASP A 169 -63.78 26.35 5.00
CA ASP A 169 -62.72 26.44 3.99
C ASP A 169 -61.42 27.02 4.56
N ASP A 170 -61.50 28.05 5.42
CA ASP A 170 -60.31 28.66 6.06
C ASP A 170 -59.56 27.63 6.93
N VAL A 171 -60.33 26.81 7.67
CA VAL A 171 -59.80 25.71 8.49
C VAL A 171 -59.17 24.63 7.60
N ALA A 172 -59.81 24.30 6.49
CA ALA A 172 -59.31 23.29 5.57
C ALA A 172 -57.97 23.71 4.95
N ASP A 173 -57.77 24.99 4.64
CA ASP A 173 -56.52 25.49 4.09
C ASP A 173 -55.39 25.56 5.12
N ASP A 174 -55.67 25.97 6.36
CA ASP A 174 -54.71 25.92 7.47
C ASP A 174 -54.25 24.49 7.78
N LEU A 175 -55.17 23.51 7.73
CA LEU A 175 -54.86 22.09 7.89
C LEU A 175 -54.04 21.52 6.72
N LYS A 176 -54.34 21.92 5.48
CA LYS A 176 -53.52 21.56 4.30
C LYS A 176 -52.10 22.09 4.41
N PHE A 177 -51.93 23.33 4.87
CA PHE A 177 -50.61 23.92 5.08
C PHE A 177 -49.85 23.20 6.19
N SER A 178 -50.50 22.94 7.32
CA SER A 178 -49.91 22.16 8.43
C SER A 178 -49.47 20.76 7.99
N LEU A 179 -50.28 20.08 7.17
CA LEU A 179 -49.94 18.79 6.58
C LEU A 179 -48.72 18.88 5.65
N LYS A 180 -48.58 19.97 4.88
CA LYS A 180 -47.41 20.19 4.02
C LYS A 180 -46.13 20.35 4.85
N GLU A 181 -46.17 21.10 5.94
CA GLU A 181 -45.01 21.27 6.84
C GLU A 181 -44.63 19.97 7.57
N LEU A 182 -45.62 19.16 7.98
CA LEU A 182 -45.36 17.83 8.55
C LEU A 182 -44.74 16.86 7.53
N ARG A 183 -45.15 16.93 6.26
CA ARG A 183 -44.52 16.15 5.18
C ARG A 183 -43.07 16.56 4.97
N ARG A 184 -42.78 17.87 5.01
CA ARG A 184 -41.42 18.40 4.91
C ARG A 184 -40.52 17.87 6.03
N MET A 185 -41.00 17.84 7.28
CA MET A 185 -40.25 17.23 8.39
C MET A 185 -39.92 15.76 8.15
N ARG A 186 -40.90 14.98 7.68
CA ARG A 186 -40.68 13.57 7.38
C ARG A 186 -39.62 13.36 6.31
N ASP A 187 -39.55 14.23 5.31
CA ASP A 187 -38.54 14.15 4.24
C ASP A 187 -37.13 14.49 4.76
N ILE A 188 -37.01 15.45 5.68
CA ILE A 188 -35.75 15.78 6.38
C ILE A 188 -35.27 14.58 7.22
N VAL A 189 -36.17 13.99 8.02
CA VAL A 189 -35.86 12.81 8.85
C VAL A 189 -35.42 11.62 8.00
N LYS A 190 -36.11 11.38 6.88
CA LYS A 190 -35.75 10.31 5.95
C LYS A 190 -34.33 10.49 5.40
N SER A 191 -33.98 11.72 4.99
CA SER A 191 -32.65 12.03 4.46
C SER A 191 -31.53 11.80 5.47
N LEU A 192 -31.75 12.11 6.76
CA LEU A 192 -30.79 11.81 7.84
C LEU A 192 -30.63 10.30 8.09
N LEU A 193 -31.72 9.55 8.05
CA LEU A 193 -31.71 8.09 8.22
C LEU A 193 -30.99 7.38 7.06
N ASP A 194 -31.15 7.88 5.84
CA ASP A 194 -30.48 7.35 4.66
C ASP A 194 -28.95 7.55 4.75
N LEU A 195 -28.48 8.70 5.26
CA LEU A 195 -27.05 8.94 5.54
C LEU A 195 -26.49 8.00 6.61
N SER A 196 -27.26 7.71 7.66
CA SER A 196 -26.83 6.81 8.73
C SER A 196 -26.77 5.33 8.31
N ARG A 197 -27.50 4.93 7.27
CA ARG A 197 -27.60 3.53 6.83
C ARG A 197 -26.54 3.11 5.81
N GLN A 198 -25.79 4.05 5.23
CA GLN A 198 -24.82 3.78 4.16
C GLN A 198 -23.52 3.06 4.58
N THR A 199 -23.44 2.51 5.80
CA THR A 199 -22.22 1.87 6.33
C THR A 199 -21.96 0.44 5.83
N GLN A 200 -22.89 -0.20 5.09
CA GLN A 200 -22.63 -1.48 4.43
C GLN A 200 -22.20 -1.25 2.97
N VAL A 201 -20.91 -1.01 2.80
CA VAL A 201 -20.26 -0.87 1.49
C VAL A 201 -19.96 -2.27 0.95
N TYR A 202 -20.88 -2.83 0.18
CA TYR A 202 -20.48 -3.86 -0.79
C TYR A 202 -19.93 -3.14 -2.02
N VAL A 203 -18.70 -3.51 -2.39
CA VAL A 203 -17.97 -2.94 -3.53
C VAL A 203 -18.09 -3.92 -4.70
N GLU A 204 -18.53 -3.41 -5.84
CA GLU A 204 -18.64 -4.10 -7.12
C GLU A 204 -18.10 -3.20 -8.24
N PRO A 205 -17.64 -3.77 -9.36
CA PRO A 205 -17.26 -2.97 -10.53
C PRO A 205 -18.51 -2.33 -11.15
N VAL A 206 -18.58 -0.99 -11.10
CA VAL A 206 -19.71 -0.20 -11.57
C VAL A 206 -19.37 0.51 -12.89
N PRO A 207 -20.11 0.22 -13.98
CA PRO A 207 -20.03 1.02 -15.21
C PRO A 207 -20.78 2.34 -15.02
N VAL A 208 -20.03 3.44 -14.85
CA VAL A 208 -20.57 4.77 -14.51
C VAL A 208 -21.59 5.28 -15.52
N ASN A 209 -21.34 5.16 -16.82
CA ASN A 209 -22.26 5.62 -17.87
C ASN A 209 -23.65 4.94 -17.74
N VAL A 210 -23.68 3.65 -17.39
CA VAL A 210 -24.93 2.89 -17.19
C VAL A 210 -25.68 3.40 -15.96
N ALA A 211 -24.97 3.70 -14.88
CA ALA A 211 -25.58 4.24 -13.67
C ALA A 211 -26.18 5.64 -13.88
N ILE A 212 -25.53 6.50 -14.69
CA ILE A 212 -26.06 7.81 -15.07
C ILE A 212 -27.32 7.64 -15.93
N ASP A 213 -27.33 6.71 -16.88
CA ASP A 213 -28.48 6.44 -17.72
C ASP A 213 -29.68 5.89 -16.95
N ASP A 214 -29.45 5.03 -15.96
CA ASP A 214 -30.51 4.53 -15.08
C ASP A 214 -31.12 5.67 -14.24
N ALA A 215 -30.29 6.57 -13.72
CA ALA A 215 -30.75 7.77 -13.02
C ALA A 215 -31.62 8.67 -13.91
N LEU A 216 -31.20 8.90 -15.17
CA LEU A 216 -31.99 9.66 -16.14
C LEU A 216 -33.34 9.01 -16.45
N ARG A 217 -33.37 7.68 -16.54
CA ARG A 217 -34.59 6.90 -16.78
C ARG A 217 -35.58 7.04 -15.62
N ILE A 218 -35.09 6.98 -14.38
CA ILE A 218 -35.90 7.19 -13.17
C ILE A 218 -36.49 8.60 -13.15
N LEU A 219 -35.70 9.60 -13.54
CA LEU A 219 -36.12 11.01 -13.55
C LEU A 219 -36.97 11.40 -14.77
N TYR A 220 -37.15 10.53 -15.76
CA TYR A 220 -37.82 10.84 -17.03
C TYR A 220 -39.18 11.52 -16.85
N ASN A 221 -40.01 11.01 -15.95
CA ASN A 221 -41.35 11.57 -15.72
C ASN A 221 -41.34 13.00 -15.15
N GLN A 222 -40.22 13.43 -14.55
CA GLN A 222 -40.09 14.76 -13.96
C GLN A 222 -39.73 15.81 -14.99
N TYR A 223 -38.95 15.46 -16.03
CA TYR A 223 -38.50 16.41 -17.05
C TYR A 223 -39.14 16.23 -18.42
N LYS A 224 -39.87 15.13 -18.71
CA LYS A 224 -40.50 14.90 -20.02
C LYS A 224 -41.49 15.98 -20.47
N TYR A 225 -42.05 16.75 -19.53
CA TYR A 225 -42.96 17.85 -19.81
C TYR A 225 -42.27 19.23 -19.73
N LEU A 226 -41.00 19.25 -19.34
CA LEU A 226 -40.19 20.45 -19.31
C LEU A 226 -39.53 20.64 -20.69
N ARG A 227 -39.18 21.88 -21.04
CA ARG A 227 -38.45 22.18 -22.29
C ARG A 227 -36.95 22.10 -22.00
N VAL A 228 -36.51 20.91 -21.59
CA VAL A 228 -35.12 20.65 -21.21
C VAL A 228 -34.47 19.74 -22.25
N GLU A 229 -33.32 20.15 -22.74
CA GLU A 229 -32.46 19.35 -23.61
C GLU A 229 -31.38 18.68 -22.75
N ILE A 230 -31.29 17.35 -22.80
CA ILE A 230 -30.25 16.58 -22.09
C ILE A 230 -29.24 16.10 -23.13
N GLU A 231 -28.02 16.64 -23.06
CA GLU A 231 -26.90 16.29 -23.91
C GLU A 231 -25.97 15.31 -23.16
N LYS A 232 -25.61 14.19 -23.81
CA LYS A 232 -24.77 13.15 -23.22
C LYS A 232 -23.44 13.05 -23.97
N ASN A 233 -22.37 13.42 -23.31
CA ASN A 233 -21.00 13.40 -23.83
C ASN A 233 -20.18 12.38 -23.05
N TYR A 234 -20.51 11.09 -23.22
CA TYR A 234 -19.86 10.01 -22.50
C TYR A 234 -18.60 9.53 -23.22
N ASP A 235 -17.56 9.24 -22.45
CA ASP A 235 -16.40 8.51 -22.94
C ASP A 235 -16.76 7.02 -23.10
N GLU A 236 -16.55 6.47 -24.30
CA GLU A 236 -16.81 5.06 -24.62
C GLU A 236 -15.81 4.10 -23.96
N ASN A 237 -14.60 4.58 -23.66
CA ASN A 237 -13.51 3.76 -23.08
C ASN A 237 -13.35 3.99 -21.58
N LEU A 238 -14.41 4.42 -20.90
CA LEU A 238 -14.37 4.73 -19.48
C LEU A 238 -14.18 3.44 -18.65
N PRO A 239 -13.16 3.36 -17.77
CA PRO A 239 -12.97 2.20 -16.91
C PRO A 239 -14.08 2.10 -15.87
N VAL A 240 -14.30 0.87 -15.37
CA VAL A 240 -15.24 0.63 -14.28
C VAL A 240 -14.70 1.20 -12.97
N VAL A 241 -15.60 1.72 -12.14
CA VAL A 241 -15.26 2.23 -10.81
C VAL A 241 -15.67 1.21 -9.77
N GLU A 242 -14.79 0.91 -8.82
CA GLU A 242 -15.16 0.08 -7.66
C GLU A 242 -16.09 0.85 -6.72
N GLY A 243 -17.35 0.41 -6.60
CA GLY A 243 -18.35 1.11 -5.80
C GLY A 243 -19.62 0.31 -5.61
N ASN A 244 -20.72 0.97 -5.24
CA ASN A 244 -22.04 0.33 -5.15
C ASN A 244 -22.97 0.97 -6.19
N PHE A 245 -23.53 0.17 -7.09
CA PHE A 245 -24.33 0.71 -8.20
C PHE A 245 -25.52 1.54 -7.70
N ALA A 246 -26.24 1.07 -6.67
CA ALA A 246 -27.40 1.77 -6.13
C ALA A 246 -27.04 3.10 -5.45
N ASN A 247 -25.95 3.14 -4.68
CA ASN A 247 -25.50 4.37 -4.03
C ASN A 247 -25.03 5.41 -5.06
N LEU A 248 -24.25 5.00 -6.06
CA LEU A 248 -23.82 5.89 -7.15
C LEU A 248 -25.03 6.40 -7.96
N GLY A 249 -25.97 5.50 -8.28
CA GLY A 249 -27.24 5.87 -8.91
C GLY A 249 -27.99 6.93 -8.13
N GLN A 250 -28.06 6.82 -6.80
CA GLN A 250 -28.70 7.82 -5.94
C GLN A 250 -27.98 9.18 -5.97
N VAL A 251 -26.66 9.19 -6.02
CA VAL A 251 -25.88 10.43 -6.20
C VAL A 251 -26.24 11.10 -7.52
N PHE A 252 -26.25 10.35 -8.62
CA PHE A 252 -26.61 10.88 -9.94
C PHE A 252 -28.05 11.40 -9.98
N ILE A 253 -29.01 10.68 -9.40
CA ILE A 253 -30.39 11.15 -9.28
C ILE A 253 -30.43 12.50 -8.56
N ASN A 254 -29.70 12.65 -7.45
CA ASN A 254 -29.69 13.89 -6.68
C ASN A 254 -29.08 15.06 -7.46
N VAL A 255 -27.94 14.82 -8.13
CA VAL A 255 -27.25 15.85 -8.93
C VAL A 255 -28.10 16.29 -10.11
N ILE A 256 -28.63 15.34 -10.89
CA ILE A 256 -29.46 15.64 -12.07
C ILE A 256 -30.75 16.36 -11.64
N LYS A 257 -31.37 15.94 -10.54
CA LYS A 257 -32.55 16.61 -9.99
C LYS A 257 -32.23 18.04 -9.57
N ASN A 258 -31.09 18.29 -8.93
CA ASN A 258 -30.67 19.64 -8.56
C ASN A 258 -30.44 20.51 -9.81
N ALA A 259 -29.83 19.95 -10.86
CA ALA A 259 -29.64 20.65 -12.13
C ALA A 259 -30.98 21.03 -12.78
N LEU A 260 -31.96 20.11 -12.79
CA LEU A 260 -33.32 20.39 -13.29
C LEU A 260 -34.02 21.50 -12.50
N GLN A 261 -33.85 21.53 -11.18
CA GLN A 261 -34.45 22.55 -10.31
C GLN A 261 -33.82 23.93 -10.49
N ALA A 262 -32.54 23.99 -10.89
CA ALA A 262 -31.85 25.25 -11.13
C ALA A 262 -32.26 25.93 -12.45
N LEU A 263 -33.01 25.25 -13.32
CA LEU A 263 -33.43 25.80 -14.61
C LEU A 263 -34.55 26.85 -14.46
N PRO A 264 -34.36 28.08 -14.95
CA PRO A 264 -35.38 29.12 -14.88
C PRO A 264 -36.59 28.73 -15.72
N ASN A 265 -37.77 28.69 -15.09
CA ASN A 265 -39.04 28.29 -15.72
C ASN A 265 -39.04 26.90 -16.36
N GLY A 266 -38.11 26.01 -15.96
CA GLY A 266 -38.03 24.65 -16.51
C GLY A 266 -37.62 24.58 -17.99
N VAL A 267 -36.88 25.59 -18.47
CA VAL A 267 -36.34 25.64 -19.83
C VAL A 267 -34.82 25.72 -19.77
N GLY A 268 -34.14 24.91 -20.57
CA GLY A 268 -32.68 25.00 -20.71
C GLY A 268 -32.02 23.72 -21.21
N ARG A 269 -30.71 23.64 -21.01
CA ARG A 269 -29.90 22.49 -21.40
C ARG A 269 -29.10 21.97 -20.20
N ILE A 270 -29.05 20.65 -20.05
CA ILE A 270 -28.19 19.95 -19.10
C ILE A 270 -27.21 19.10 -19.92
N ILE A 271 -25.92 19.22 -19.63
CA ILE A 271 -24.86 18.48 -20.32
C ILE A 271 -24.23 17.53 -19.29
N LEU A 272 -24.19 16.24 -19.60
CA LEU A 272 -23.55 15.21 -18.78
C LEU A 272 -22.32 14.72 -19.53
N THR A 273 -21.14 14.88 -18.93
CA THR A 273 -19.86 14.50 -19.55
C THR A 273 -19.19 13.46 -18.69
N THR A 274 -18.61 12.40 -19.27
CA THR A 274 -17.73 11.49 -18.53
C THR A 274 -16.35 11.46 -19.18
N SER A 275 -15.30 11.36 -18.36
CA SER A 275 -13.92 11.28 -18.85
C SER A 275 -13.01 10.55 -17.86
N TYR A 276 -11.93 9.95 -18.34
CA TYR A 276 -10.91 9.32 -17.49
C TYR A 276 -9.65 10.18 -17.42
N ASP A 277 -9.24 10.53 -16.20
CA ASP A 277 -7.97 11.21 -15.92
C ASP A 277 -6.89 10.18 -15.57
N SER A 278 -6.04 9.86 -16.56
CA SER A 278 -4.93 8.91 -16.40
C SER A 278 -3.84 9.40 -15.45
N GLY A 279 -3.75 10.71 -15.17
CA GLY A 279 -2.75 11.26 -14.26
C GLY A 279 -3.10 11.03 -12.79
N LYS A 280 -4.40 10.82 -12.49
CA LYS A 280 -4.91 10.59 -11.14
C LYS A 280 -5.56 9.21 -10.95
N ASP A 281 -5.61 8.42 -12.02
CA ASP A 281 -6.34 7.15 -12.08
C ASP A 281 -7.79 7.31 -11.57
N SER A 282 -8.49 8.29 -12.13
CA SER A 282 -9.82 8.68 -11.64
C SER A 282 -10.79 8.98 -12.77
N VAL A 283 -12.06 8.59 -12.58
CA VAL A 283 -13.17 8.94 -13.47
C VAL A 283 -13.76 10.30 -13.06
N ALA A 284 -13.89 11.21 -14.01
CA ALA A 284 -14.54 12.51 -13.85
C ALA A 284 -15.92 12.52 -14.54
N ILE A 285 -16.88 13.18 -13.90
CA ILE A 285 -18.29 13.27 -14.28
C ILE A 285 -18.74 14.73 -14.12
#